data_AF-A0A2I0EYP6-F1
#
_entry.id   AF-A0A2I0EYP6-F1
#
_cell.length_a   1.000
_cell.length_b   1.000
_cell.length_c   1.000
_cell.angle_alpha   90.00
_cell.angle_beta   90.00
_cell.angle_gamma   90.00
#
_symmetry.space_group_name_H-M   'P 1'
#
loop_
_entity.id
_entity.type
_entity.pdbx_description
1 polymer ?
#
loop_
_entity_poly.entity_id
_entity_poly.type
_entity_poly.pdbx_seq_one_letter_code
_entity_poly.pdbx_strand_id
1 'polypeptide(L)'
;MNCNNCSVSILTFDIRLSGELNHSIIPIAINHLERQGLDVSLKDSRLRMGEFGAREFLSFCEDLLETELAEFRINQESYQPITDMHQVFDMEWIDEVIQNERIVSHFQPIVDQDRNVFAYEMLARFHDADGQVIYPNTIFPAAKSRGRLYALDRVCRMTAVRAAGQLSGEKAFINFIPTSIYSPEFCLRSTIDLAHQTGVDPNQLVFEVVESEKVDDLEHLKRILGYYKSRGFQYALDDVGEGYSTAEVLGELKPHFMKLDMKYVFGVSQDVEKQQVAQSFLEKAQAVGSTPLAEGIETEEDFLWLKAQGYELFQGYYFGKPAAAPLAVNTAS
;
A
#
# COMPACT_ATOMS: atom_id res chain seq x y z
N MET A 1 8.13 -22.10 5.62
CA MET A 1 6.85 -21.66 6.24
C MET A 1 6.18 -20.69 5.28
N ASN A 2 4.90 -20.92 4.97
CA ASN A 2 4.09 -20.03 4.16
C ASN A 2 3.48 -18.96 5.06
N CYS A 3 3.36 -17.78 4.52
CA CYS A 3 2.81 -16.62 5.19
C CYS A 3 1.30 -16.64 5.02
N ASN A 4 0.55 -16.92 6.08
CA ASN A 4 -0.91 -17.01 5.98
C ASN A 4 -1.54 -15.67 5.56
N ASN A 5 -0.94 -14.54 5.93
CA ASN A 5 -1.40 -13.22 5.49
C ASN A 5 -1.03 -12.90 4.04
N CYS A 6 -0.07 -13.62 3.43
CA CYS A 6 0.44 -13.40 2.06
C CYS A 6 -0.40 -14.06 0.97
N SER A 7 -1.42 -14.81 1.35
CA SER A 7 -2.30 -15.55 0.48
C SER A 7 -3.74 -15.26 0.89
N VAL A 8 -4.65 -15.39 -0.06
CA VAL A 8 -6.07 -15.45 0.26
C VAL A 8 -6.33 -16.79 0.95
N SER A 9 -6.23 -16.79 2.28
CA SER A 9 -6.55 -17.92 3.15
C SER A 9 -7.96 -17.79 3.70
N ILE A 10 -8.53 -18.90 4.17
CA ILE A 10 -9.81 -18.91 4.88
C ILE A 10 -9.79 -17.85 5.98
N LEU A 11 -10.79 -16.95 5.97
CA LEU A 11 -10.94 -15.94 7.02
C LEU A 11 -11.37 -16.62 8.32
N THR A 12 -10.67 -16.26 9.41
CA THR A 12 -11.07 -16.67 10.75
C THR A 12 -11.59 -15.46 11.51
N PHE A 13 -12.84 -15.54 11.94
CA PHE A 13 -13.50 -14.53 12.75
C PHE A 13 -13.35 -14.88 14.23
N ASP A 14 -12.97 -13.89 15.03
CA ASP A 14 -12.92 -13.95 16.49
C ASP A 14 -13.89 -12.87 17.00
N ILE A 15 -15.05 -13.31 17.48
CA ILE A 15 -16.16 -12.47 17.91
C ILE A 15 -16.15 -12.42 19.43
N ARG A 16 -16.05 -11.21 19.97
CA ARG A 16 -16.14 -10.90 21.39
C ARG A 16 -17.50 -10.30 21.69
N LEU A 17 -18.21 -10.94 22.59
CA LEU A 17 -19.51 -10.50 23.05
C LEU A 17 -19.41 -10.08 24.52
N SER A 18 -19.95 -8.92 24.86
CA SER A 18 -20.03 -8.40 26.22
C SER A 18 -21.48 -8.03 26.55
N GLY A 19 -21.82 -7.95 27.84
CA GLY A 19 -23.20 -7.66 28.28
C GLY A 19 -23.99 -8.93 28.62
N GLU A 20 -24.96 -8.80 29.52
CA GLU A 20 -25.75 -9.94 30.01
C GLU A 20 -26.63 -10.54 28.91
N LEU A 21 -27.23 -9.70 28.05
CA LEU A 21 -28.06 -10.16 26.94
C LEU A 21 -27.23 -10.97 25.95
N ASN A 22 -26.11 -10.41 25.49
CA ASN A 22 -25.21 -11.08 24.56
C ASN A 22 -24.65 -12.40 25.13
N HIS A 23 -24.27 -12.45 26.41
CA HIS A 23 -23.84 -13.69 27.05
C HIS A 23 -24.94 -14.76 27.08
N SER A 24 -26.21 -14.37 27.26
CA SER A 24 -27.34 -15.29 27.24
C SER A 24 -27.60 -15.89 25.85
N ILE A 25 -27.19 -15.19 24.78
CA ILE A 25 -27.35 -15.62 23.39
C ILE A 25 -26.27 -16.63 22.98
N ILE A 26 -25.05 -16.56 23.55
CA ILE A 26 -23.91 -17.42 23.17
C ILE A 26 -24.29 -18.91 23.07
N PRO A 27 -24.91 -19.55 24.09
CA PRO A 27 -25.23 -20.98 24.00
C PRO A 27 -26.26 -21.30 22.91
N ILE A 28 -27.19 -20.37 22.66
CA ILE A 28 -28.24 -20.51 21.64
C ILE A 28 -27.62 -20.42 20.25
N ALA A 29 -26.74 -19.43 20.04
CA ALA A 29 -26.03 -19.23 18.78
C ALA A 29 -25.10 -20.41 18.47
N ILE A 30 -24.34 -20.92 19.45
CA ILE A 30 -23.48 -22.10 19.27
C ILE A 30 -24.32 -23.30 18.84
N ASN A 31 -25.43 -23.59 19.54
CA ASN A 31 -26.29 -24.72 19.20
C ASN A 31 -26.87 -24.61 17.79
N HIS A 32 -27.25 -23.40 17.37
CA HIS A 32 -27.72 -23.14 16.01
C HIS A 32 -26.63 -23.46 14.97
N LEU A 33 -25.41 -22.95 15.16
CA LEU A 33 -24.28 -23.18 14.26
C LEU A 33 -23.89 -24.66 14.18
N GLU A 34 -23.80 -25.35 15.32
CA GLU A 34 -23.47 -26.78 15.37
C GLU A 34 -24.51 -27.64 14.65
N ARG A 35 -25.80 -27.29 14.73
CA ARG A 35 -26.89 -27.97 14.01
C ARG A 35 -26.80 -27.81 12.49
N GLN A 36 -26.24 -26.70 12.02
CA GLN A 36 -25.92 -26.46 10.61
C GLN A 36 -24.65 -27.20 10.17
N GLY A 37 -23.96 -27.91 11.08
CA GLY A 37 -22.70 -28.59 10.82
C GLY A 37 -21.50 -27.63 10.75
N LEU A 38 -21.60 -26.46 11.37
CA LEU A 38 -20.56 -25.43 11.32
C LEU A 38 -19.64 -25.51 12.54
N ASP A 39 -18.34 -25.49 12.27
CA ASP A 39 -17.32 -25.50 13.31
C ASP A 39 -17.27 -24.13 14.01
N VAL A 40 -17.58 -24.14 15.31
CA VAL A 40 -17.44 -23.00 16.21
C VAL A 40 -16.67 -23.42 17.45
N SER A 41 -15.76 -22.57 17.90
CA SER A 41 -15.01 -22.78 19.14
C SER A 41 -15.24 -21.62 20.10
N LEU A 42 -15.53 -21.93 21.36
CA LEU A 42 -15.71 -20.95 22.43
C LEU A 42 -14.48 -20.98 23.34
N LYS A 43 -13.81 -19.84 23.51
CA LYS A 43 -12.71 -19.69 24.47
C LYS A 43 -12.75 -18.30 25.09
N ASP A 44 -12.71 -18.20 26.42
CA ASP A 44 -12.70 -16.93 27.16
C ASP A 44 -13.81 -15.95 26.72
N SER A 45 -15.03 -16.47 26.55
CA SER A 45 -16.21 -15.74 26.01
C SER A 45 -16.05 -15.19 24.59
N ARG A 46 -15.14 -15.78 23.80
CA ARG A 46 -14.94 -15.44 22.38
C ARG A 46 -15.32 -16.61 21.50
N LEU A 47 -16.13 -16.31 20.49
CA LEU A 47 -16.52 -17.25 19.47
C LEU A 47 -15.52 -17.17 18.32
N ARG A 48 -14.97 -18.31 17.93
CA ARG A 48 -14.07 -18.40 16.79
C ARG A 48 -14.60 -19.39 15.76
N MET A 49 -14.75 -18.91 14.53
CA MET A 49 -15.38 -19.62 13.42
C MET A 49 -14.83 -19.15 12.06
N GLY A 50 -15.15 -19.88 11.00
CA GLY A 50 -14.89 -19.47 9.62
C GLY A 50 -15.91 -18.47 9.09
N GLU A 51 -15.67 -17.91 7.91
CA GLU A 51 -16.54 -16.89 7.28
C GLU A 51 -18.01 -17.31 7.15
N PHE A 52 -18.27 -18.53 6.69
CA PHE A 52 -19.65 -19.02 6.57
C PHE A 52 -20.34 -19.08 7.95
N GLY A 53 -19.65 -19.59 8.97
CA GLY A 53 -20.15 -19.56 10.35
C GLY A 53 -20.42 -18.14 10.85
N ALA A 54 -19.55 -17.19 10.51
CA ALA A 54 -19.70 -15.79 10.90
C ALA A 54 -20.92 -15.12 10.23
N ARG A 55 -21.19 -15.44 8.96
CA ARG A 55 -22.40 -14.99 8.24
C ARG A 55 -23.66 -15.54 8.89
N GLU A 56 -23.69 -16.84 9.16
CA GLU A 56 -24.84 -17.49 9.81
C GLU A 56 -25.03 -16.98 11.24
N PHE A 57 -23.94 -16.76 11.99
CA PHE A 57 -23.99 -16.18 13.33
C PHE A 57 -24.63 -14.79 13.31
N LEU A 58 -24.16 -13.90 12.42
CA LEU A 58 -24.67 -12.54 12.33
C LEU A 58 -26.14 -12.55 11.91
N SER A 59 -26.50 -13.33 10.89
CA SER A 59 -27.90 -13.45 10.43
C SER A 59 -28.83 -14.01 11.51
N PHE A 60 -28.36 -14.97 12.31
CA PHE A 60 -29.16 -15.55 13.39
C PHE A 60 -29.36 -14.59 14.56
N CYS A 61 -28.36 -13.75 14.84
CA CYS A 61 -28.31 -12.92 16.02
C CYS A 61 -28.62 -11.44 15.78
N GLU A 62 -28.89 -11.02 14.54
CA GLU A 62 -29.03 -9.61 14.12
C GLU A 62 -30.01 -8.82 14.99
N ASP A 63 -31.22 -9.35 15.21
CA ASP A 63 -32.25 -8.71 16.05
C ASP A 63 -32.12 -8.98 17.56
N LEU A 64 -31.16 -9.82 17.95
CA LEU A 64 -30.99 -10.29 19.33
C LEU A 64 -29.77 -9.64 20.02
N LEU A 65 -28.77 -9.20 19.26
CA LEU A 65 -27.53 -8.66 19.78
C LEU A 65 -27.65 -7.20 20.22
N GLU A 66 -27.07 -6.90 21.39
CA GLU A 66 -26.60 -5.56 21.73
C GLU A 66 -25.32 -5.31 20.91
N THR A 67 -25.50 -4.83 19.68
CA THR A 67 -24.42 -4.65 18.69
C THR A 67 -23.33 -3.69 19.17
N GLU A 68 -23.68 -2.72 20.02
CA GLU A 68 -22.76 -1.80 20.67
C GLU A 68 -21.84 -2.46 21.70
N LEU A 69 -22.17 -3.67 22.16
CA LEU A 69 -21.36 -4.49 23.07
C LEU A 69 -20.76 -5.73 22.39
N ALA A 70 -20.83 -5.77 21.05
CA ALA A 70 -20.33 -6.86 20.24
C ALA A 70 -19.26 -6.36 19.28
N GLU A 71 -18.13 -7.05 19.27
CA GLU A 71 -16.99 -6.72 18.42
C GLU A 71 -16.48 -7.99 17.75
N PHE A 72 -15.81 -7.83 16.63
CA PHE A 72 -15.11 -8.92 15.96
C PHE A 72 -13.73 -8.46 15.51
N ARG A 73 -12.87 -9.42 15.20
CA ARG A 73 -11.66 -9.19 14.43
C ARG A 73 -11.47 -10.31 13.43
N ILE A 74 -10.75 -10.00 12.36
CA ILE A 74 -10.31 -10.96 11.37
C ILE A 74 -8.84 -11.30 11.66
N ASN A 75 -8.53 -12.58 11.71
CA ASN A 75 -7.15 -13.06 11.91
C ASN A 75 -6.49 -12.47 13.17
N GLN A 76 -5.48 -11.60 13.02
CA GLN A 76 -4.75 -10.96 14.13
C GLN A 76 -4.91 -9.43 14.12
N GLU A 77 -5.93 -8.92 13.45
CA GLU A 77 -6.19 -7.48 13.38
C GLU A 77 -6.87 -6.96 14.65
N SER A 78 -7.04 -5.64 14.70
CA SER A 78 -7.75 -4.94 15.77
C SER A 78 -9.23 -5.34 15.80
N TYR A 79 -9.83 -5.27 16.99
CA TYR A 79 -11.27 -5.44 17.12
C TYR A 79 -12.02 -4.24 16.51
N GLN A 80 -13.14 -4.54 15.87
CA GLN A 80 -14.04 -3.62 15.19
C GLN A 80 -15.49 -3.92 15.63
N PRO A 81 -16.41 -2.93 15.55
CA PRO A 81 -17.82 -3.15 15.82
C PRO A 81 -18.39 -4.31 14.99
N ILE A 82 -19.23 -5.15 15.57
CA ILE A 82 -19.78 -6.32 14.86
C ILE A 82 -20.57 -5.96 13.59
N THR A 83 -21.11 -4.74 13.54
CA THR A 83 -21.83 -4.18 12.38
C THR A 83 -20.95 -4.09 11.13
N ASP A 84 -19.64 -3.97 11.28
CA ASP A 84 -18.73 -3.84 10.14
C ASP A 84 -18.49 -5.19 9.43
N MET A 85 -18.97 -6.31 10.01
CA MET A 85 -18.92 -7.63 9.36
C MET A 85 -19.63 -7.64 8.00
N HIS A 86 -20.74 -6.89 7.84
CA HIS A 86 -21.40 -6.77 6.54
C HIS A 86 -20.46 -6.22 5.47
N GLN A 87 -19.66 -5.21 5.82
CA GLN A 87 -18.69 -4.63 4.89
C GLN A 87 -17.61 -5.66 4.51
N VAL A 88 -17.16 -6.49 5.43
CA VAL A 88 -16.18 -7.58 5.14
C VAL A 88 -16.73 -8.54 4.10
N PHE A 89 -18.00 -8.90 4.24
CA PHE A 89 -18.73 -9.81 3.38
C PHE A 89 -18.99 -9.22 1.99
N ASP A 90 -19.35 -7.94 1.92
CA ASP A 90 -19.60 -7.24 0.66
C ASP A 90 -18.31 -7.10 -0.18
N MET A 91 -17.16 -7.08 0.50
CA MET A 91 -15.86 -6.97 -0.17
C MET A 91 -15.26 -8.31 -0.60
N GLU A 92 -16.02 -9.42 -0.57
CA GLU A 92 -15.54 -10.76 -0.95
C GLU A 92 -14.89 -10.84 -2.34
N TRP A 93 -15.35 -10.02 -3.28
CA TRP A 93 -14.81 -9.93 -4.65
C TRP A 93 -13.29 -9.66 -4.71
N ILE A 94 -12.70 -9.01 -3.69
CA ILE A 94 -11.25 -8.72 -3.66
C ILE A 94 -10.40 -10.00 -3.60
N ASP A 95 -10.94 -11.07 -3.01
CA ASP A 95 -10.27 -12.36 -2.93
C ASP A 95 -10.01 -12.91 -4.34
N GLU A 96 -10.98 -12.76 -5.25
CA GLU A 96 -10.84 -13.19 -6.64
C GLU A 96 -9.78 -12.36 -7.38
N VAL A 97 -9.79 -11.03 -7.22
CA VAL A 97 -8.83 -10.12 -7.88
C VAL A 97 -7.38 -10.48 -7.50
N ILE A 98 -7.15 -10.79 -6.21
CA ILE A 98 -5.83 -11.17 -5.69
C ILE A 98 -5.46 -12.59 -6.15
N GLN A 99 -6.36 -13.57 -6.02
CA GLN A 99 -6.09 -14.98 -6.35
C GLN A 99 -5.78 -15.17 -7.84
N ASN A 100 -6.50 -14.46 -8.70
CA ASN A 100 -6.34 -14.53 -10.14
C ASN A 100 -5.29 -13.54 -10.68
N GLU A 101 -4.56 -12.86 -9.79
CA GLU A 101 -3.57 -11.82 -10.13
C GLU A 101 -4.07 -10.86 -11.22
N ARG A 102 -5.32 -10.36 -11.11
CA ARG A 102 -5.95 -9.42 -12.08
C ARG A 102 -5.41 -8.00 -11.94
N ILE A 103 -4.08 -7.90 -11.97
CA ILE A 103 -3.30 -6.72 -11.64
C ILE A 103 -2.23 -6.58 -12.71
N VAL A 104 -2.17 -5.41 -13.35
CA VAL A 104 -1.10 -5.06 -14.29
C VAL A 104 -0.36 -3.83 -13.78
N SER A 105 0.90 -3.66 -14.20
CA SER A 105 1.66 -2.45 -13.90
C SER A 105 1.64 -1.53 -15.09
N HIS A 106 1.29 -0.27 -14.87
CA HIS A 106 1.60 0.81 -15.80
C HIS A 106 2.94 1.46 -15.40
N PHE A 107 3.57 2.09 -16.37
CA PHE A 107 4.85 2.78 -16.26
C PHE A 107 4.61 4.27 -16.44
N GLN A 108 4.93 5.09 -15.45
CA GLN A 108 4.94 6.54 -15.58
C GLN A 108 6.38 7.05 -15.54
N PRO A 109 6.84 7.82 -16.56
CA PRO A 109 8.23 8.22 -16.62
C PRO A 109 8.57 9.26 -15.55
N ILE A 110 9.73 9.06 -14.94
CA ILE A 110 10.45 10.01 -14.10
C ILE A 110 11.67 10.45 -14.92
N VAL A 111 11.82 11.76 -15.11
CA VAL A 111 12.89 12.32 -15.95
C VAL A 111 13.90 13.13 -15.14
N ASP A 112 15.11 13.24 -15.68
CA ASP A 112 16.13 14.16 -15.18
C ASP A 112 15.90 15.61 -15.67
N GLN A 113 16.80 16.51 -15.29
CA GLN A 113 16.78 17.92 -15.71
C GLN A 113 16.83 18.14 -17.23
N ASP A 114 17.38 17.19 -17.98
CA ASP A 114 17.52 17.24 -19.44
C ASP A 114 16.39 16.48 -20.16
N ARG A 115 15.37 16.05 -19.39
CA ARG A 115 14.20 15.29 -19.85
C ARG A 115 14.54 13.87 -20.33
N ASN A 116 15.70 13.33 -19.96
CA ASN A 116 16.00 11.92 -20.19
C ASN A 116 15.24 11.08 -19.17
N VAL A 117 14.72 9.93 -19.58
CA VAL A 117 14.08 8.99 -18.65
C VAL A 117 15.13 8.43 -17.70
N PHE A 118 14.96 8.74 -16.42
CA PHE A 118 15.78 8.21 -15.32
C PHE A 118 15.17 6.92 -14.76
N ALA A 119 13.84 6.91 -14.62
CA ALA A 119 13.11 5.83 -14.00
C ALA A 119 11.65 5.77 -14.48
N TYR A 120 10.94 4.73 -14.04
CA TYR A 120 9.49 4.65 -14.14
C TYR A 120 8.89 4.36 -12.77
N GLU A 121 7.82 5.07 -12.42
CA GLU A 121 6.94 4.64 -11.34
C GLU A 121 6.02 3.52 -11.83
N MET A 122 5.98 2.44 -11.06
CA MET A 122 5.23 1.23 -11.33
C MET A 122 3.85 1.31 -10.67
N LEU A 123 2.87 1.77 -11.45
CA LEU A 123 1.54 2.05 -10.97
C LEU A 123 0.59 0.88 -11.25
N ALA A 124 0.11 0.23 -10.19
CA ALA A 124 -0.84 -0.87 -10.30
C ALA A 124 -2.16 -0.42 -10.97
N ARG A 125 -2.69 -1.27 -11.83
CA ARG A 125 -4.04 -1.18 -12.41
C ARG A 125 -4.75 -2.49 -12.16
N PHE A 126 -5.97 -2.41 -11.67
CA PHE A 126 -6.73 -3.55 -11.20
C PHE A 126 -7.94 -3.76 -12.08
N HIS A 127 -8.29 -5.02 -12.32
CA HIS A 127 -9.44 -5.38 -13.13
C HIS A 127 -10.35 -6.37 -12.40
N ASP A 128 -11.65 -6.21 -12.57
CA ASP A 128 -12.62 -7.21 -12.12
C ASP A 128 -12.66 -8.42 -13.06
N ALA A 129 -13.59 -9.35 -12.79
CA ALA A 129 -13.78 -10.55 -13.59
C ALA A 129 -14.16 -10.26 -15.07
N ASP A 130 -14.88 -9.15 -15.29
CA ASP A 130 -15.35 -8.70 -16.61
C ASP A 130 -14.32 -7.79 -17.33
N GLY A 131 -13.20 -7.50 -16.68
CA GLY A 131 -12.11 -6.67 -17.21
C GLY A 131 -12.28 -5.16 -16.96
N GLN A 132 -13.29 -4.73 -16.21
CA GLN A 132 -13.48 -3.32 -15.87
C GLN A 132 -12.42 -2.85 -14.88
N VAL A 133 -12.03 -1.58 -15.01
CA VAL A 133 -11.00 -0.98 -14.15
C VAL A 133 -11.55 -0.77 -12.74
N ILE A 134 -10.79 -1.26 -11.75
CA ILE A 134 -11.00 -0.97 -10.34
C ILE A 134 -9.94 0.05 -9.90
N TYR A 135 -10.38 1.15 -9.29
CA TYR A 135 -9.49 2.23 -8.88
C TYR A 135 -8.83 1.95 -7.51
N PRO A 136 -7.62 2.49 -7.25
CA PRO A 136 -6.95 2.38 -5.95
C PRO A 136 -7.81 2.78 -4.75
N ASN A 137 -8.59 3.86 -4.86
CA ASN A 137 -9.51 4.35 -3.82
C ASN A 137 -10.70 3.42 -3.54
N THR A 138 -10.91 2.37 -4.35
CA THR A 138 -11.90 1.31 -4.10
C THR A 138 -11.23 0.05 -3.59
N ILE A 139 -10.14 -0.38 -4.24
CA ILE A 139 -9.54 -1.68 -3.97
C ILE A 139 -8.76 -1.75 -2.66
N PHE A 140 -8.04 -0.69 -2.28
CA PHE A 140 -7.26 -0.69 -1.05
C PHE A 140 -8.16 -0.63 0.20
N PRO A 141 -9.23 0.20 0.25
CA PRO A 141 -10.21 0.13 1.34
C PRO A 141 -10.91 -1.22 1.43
N ALA A 142 -11.28 -1.83 0.29
CA ALA A 142 -11.88 -3.16 0.26
C ALA A 142 -10.93 -4.25 0.79
N ALA A 143 -9.66 -4.18 0.40
CA ALA A 143 -8.64 -5.09 0.92
C ALA A 143 -8.40 -4.85 2.41
N LYS A 144 -8.44 -3.61 2.89
CA LYS A 144 -8.29 -3.29 4.31
C LYS A 144 -9.45 -3.86 5.13
N SER A 145 -10.70 -3.61 4.73
CA SER A 145 -11.87 -4.15 5.45
C SER A 145 -11.91 -5.67 5.45
N ARG A 146 -11.45 -6.33 4.38
CA ARG A 146 -11.41 -7.80 4.30
C ARG A 146 -10.14 -8.43 4.93
N GLY A 147 -9.24 -7.66 5.52
CA GLY A 147 -7.97 -8.17 6.06
C GLY A 147 -7.06 -8.78 4.98
N ARG A 148 -7.10 -8.21 3.77
CA ARG A 148 -6.36 -8.57 2.56
C ARG A 148 -5.33 -7.54 2.13
N LEU A 149 -5.17 -6.46 2.87
CA LEU A 149 -4.22 -5.39 2.54
C LEU A 149 -2.82 -5.94 2.29
N TYR A 150 -2.39 -6.87 3.15
CA TYR A 150 -1.13 -7.61 2.97
C TYR A 150 -1.06 -8.32 1.61
N ALA A 151 -2.07 -9.13 1.31
CA ALA A 151 -2.06 -10.00 0.14
C ALA A 151 -2.08 -9.17 -1.14
N LEU A 152 -2.87 -8.10 -1.16
CA LEU A 152 -2.94 -7.14 -2.25
C LEU A 152 -1.57 -6.47 -2.48
N ASP A 153 -1.00 -5.87 -1.45
CA ASP A 153 0.28 -5.17 -1.52
C ASP A 153 1.44 -6.09 -1.96
N ARG A 154 1.43 -7.36 -1.51
CA ARG A 154 2.37 -8.37 -2.02
C ARG A 154 2.21 -8.61 -3.52
N VAL A 155 0.98 -8.81 -4.02
CA VAL A 155 0.77 -9.05 -5.46
C VAL A 155 1.14 -7.82 -6.27
N CYS A 156 0.82 -6.60 -5.80
CA CYS A 156 1.26 -5.35 -6.41
C CYS A 156 2.79 -5.30 -6.57
N ARG A 157 3.55 -5.54 -5.49
CA ARG A 157 5.02 -5.59 -5.55
C ARG A 157 5.52 -6.64 -6.53
N MET A 158 4.94 -7.83 -6.51
CA MET A 158 5.36 -8.91 -7.43
C MET A 158 5.10 -8.55 -8.89
N THR A 159 3.93 -8.00 -9.19
CA THR A 159 3.58 -7.53 -10.54
C THR A 159 4.54 -6.43 -11.01
N ALA A 160 4.86 -5.47 -10.14
CA ALA A 160 5.80 -4.40 -10.45
C ALA A 160 7.23 -4.93 -10.72
N VAL A 161 7.73 -5.88 -9.92
CA VAL A 161 9.06 -6.50 -10.16
C VAL A 161 9.09 -7.30 -11.46
N ARG A 162 8.02 -8.02 -11.82
CA ARG A 162 7.94 -8.70 -13.13
C ARG A 162 7.99 -7.68 -14.27
N ALA A 163 7.24 -6.59 -14.14
CA ALA A 163 7.18 -5.53 -15.14
C ALA A 163 8.51 -4.76 -15.25
N ALA A 164 9.26 -4.61 -14.15
CA ALA A 164 10.60 -4.01 -14.15
C ALA A 164 11.61 -4.78 -15.03
N GLY A 165 11.40 -6.07 -15.28
CA GLY A 165 12.20 -6.84 -16.23
C GLY A 165 12.08 -6.39 -17.69
N GLN A 166 11.16 -5.48 -18.00
CA GLN A 166 11.03 -4.85 -19.32
C GLN A 166 11.91 -3.59 -19.47
N LEU A 167 12.48 -3.08 -18.38
CA LEU A 167 13.33 -1.89 -18.38
C LEU A 167 14.74 -2.23 -18.87
N SER A 168 15.42 -1.25 -19.48
CA SER A 168 16.71 -1.42 -20.17
C SER A 168 17.82 -0.61 -19.50
N GLY A 169 17.77 -0.45 -18.18
CA GLY A 169 18.75 0.32 -17.41
C GLY A 169 18.11 1.27 -16.42
N GLU A 170 16.89 1.71 -16.70
CA GLU A 170 16.11 2.63 -15.88
C GLU A 170 15.71 1.99 -14.53
N LYS A 171 15.48 2.84 -13.52
CA LYS A 171 14.97 2.37 -12.23
C LYS A 171 13.46 2.14 -12.29
N ALA A 172 12.96 1.25 -11.43
CA ALA A 172 11.54 1.03 -11.18
C ALA A 172 11.22 1.47 -9.75
N PHE A 173 10.38 2.50 -9.62
CA PHE A 173 9.85 2.94 -8.34
C PHE A 173 8.57 2.14 -8.03
N ILE A 174 8.53 1.46 -6.88
CA ILE A 174 7.51 0.49 -6.50
C ILE A 174 6.93 0.88 -5.14
N ASN A 175 5.65 1.22 -5.15
CA ASN A 175 4.88 1.49 -3.94
C ASN A 175 4.80 0.27 -3.03
N PHE A 176 4.94 0.49 -1.72
CA PHE A 176 4.62 -0.50 -0.70
C PHE A 176 3.98 0.12 0.53
N ILE A 177 3.17 -0.68 1.22
CA ILE A 177 2.49 -0.27 2.45
C ILE A 177 3.26 -0.79 3.67
N PRO A 178 3.89 0.06 4.51
CA PRO A 178 4.70 -0.40 5.63
C PRO A 178 3.92 -1.22 6.67
N THR A 179 2.66 -0.85 6.94
CA THR A 179 1.79 -1.57 7.88
C THR A 179 1.44 -2.98 7.41
N SER A 180 1.66 -3.28 6.13
CA SER A 180 1.55 -4.64 5.61
C SER A 180 2.78 -5.49 5.96
N ILE A 181 3.96 -4.91 6.24
CA ILE A 181 5.21 -5.67 6.37
C ILE A 181 5.52 -5.92 7.85
N TYR A 182 4.93 -6.94 8.48
CA TYR A 182 5.19 -7.24 9.90
C TYR A 182 6.57 -7.90 10.16
N SER A 183 7.08 -8.69 9.21
CA SER A 183 8.44 -9.25 9.25
C SER A 183 9.10 -9.02 7.88
N PRO A 184 10.05 -8.08 7.77
CA PRO A 184 10.73 -7.80 6.51
C PRO A 184 11.32 -9.06 5.86
N GLU A 185 11.97 -9.91 6.66
CA GLU A 185 12.64 -11.13 6.22
C GLU A 185 11.69 -12.12 5.55
N PHE A 186 10.46 -12.16 6.03
CA PHE A 186 9.47 -13.10 5.56
C PHE A 186 8.60 -12.52 4.45
N CYS A 187 8.16 -11.28 4.64
CA CYS A 187 7.19 -10.61 3.80
C CYS A 187 7.79 -10.16 2.46
N LEU A 188 9.07 -9.80 2.46
CA LEU A 188 9.78 -9.29 1.29
C LEU A 188 10.55 -10.37 0.56
N ARG A 189 10.72 -11.56 1.16
CA ARG A 189 11.45 -12.68 0.54
C ARG A 189 10.98 -12.98 -0.87
N SER A 190 9.67 -13.05 -1.12
CA SER A 190 9.14 -13.34 -2.45
C SER A 190 9.48 -12.26 -3.47
N THR A 191 9.53 -10.99 -3.06
CA THR A 191 9.91 -9.87 -3.93
C THR A 191 11.39 -9.96 -4.30
N ILE A 192 12.23 -10.30 -3.33
CA ILE A 192 13.68 -10.47 -3.53
C ILE A 192 13.98 -11.66 -4.43
N ASP A 193 13.40 -12.81 -4.12
CA ASP A 193 13.59 -14.04 -4.89
C ASP A 193 13.14 -13.84 -6.34
N LEU A 194 12.05 -13.10 -6.56
CA LEU A 194 11.55 -12.79 -7.88
C LEU A 194 12.50 -11.87 -8.65
N ALA A 195 13.02 -10.80 -8.02
CA ALA A 195 14.00 -9.92 -8.66
C ALA A 195 15.26 -10.69 -9.12
N HIS A 196 15.73 -11.63 -8.27
CA HIS A 196 16.85 -12.50 -8.62
C HIS A 196 16.51 -13.45 -9.78
N GLN A 197 15.30 -14.02 -9.80
CA GLN A 197 14.84 -14.91 -10.86
C GLN A 197 14.65 -14.21 -12.20
N THR A 198 14.20 -12.96 -12.19
CA THR A 198 14.03 -12.14 -13.40
C THR A 198 15.31 -11.49 -13.88
N GLY A 199 16.39 -11.56 -13.09
CA GLY A 199 17.68 -10.94 -13.41
C GLY A 199 17.68 -9.42 -13.28
N VAL A 200 16.67 -8.84 -12.63
CA VAL A 200 16.61 -7.40 -12.35
C VAL A 200 17.64 -7.07 -11.27
N ASP A 201 18.50 -6.08 -11.54
CA ASP A 201 19.47 -5.61 -10.54
C ASP A 201 18.70 -4.99 -9.36
N PRO A 202 18.90 -5.47 -8.12
CA PRO A 202 18.28 -4.86 -6.95
C PRO A 202 18.48 -3.34 -6.84
N ASN A 203 19.60 -2.80 -7.34
CA ASN A 203 19.87 -1.35 -7.32
C ASN A 203 18.96 -0.55 -8.28
N GLN A 204 18.26 -1.22 -9.19
CA GLN A 204 17.26 -0.60 -10.07
C GLN A 204 15.89 -0.54 -9.42
N LEU A 205 15.65 -1.27 -8.34
CA LEU A 205 14.36 -1.29 -7.65
C LEU A 205 14.39 -0.30 -6.48
N VAL A 206 13.51 0.70 -6.55
CA VAL A 206 13.33 1.74 -5.53
C VAL A 206 11.97 1.52 -4.87
N PHE A 207 11.93 1.24 -3.57
CA PHE A 207 10.67 1.04 -2.86
C PHE A 207 10.16 2.35 -2.25
N GLU A 208 8.96 2.76 -2.63
CA GLU A 208 8.32 3.99 -2.17
C GLU A 208 7.44 3.71 -0.95
N VAL A 209 7.70 4.44 0.14
CA VAL A 209 6.88 4.40 1.35
C VAL A 209 5.63 5.25 1.13
N VAL A 210 4.46 4.61 1.07
CA VAL A 210 3.18 5.35 1.00
C VAL A 210 2.78 5.84 2.40
N GLU A 211 2.76 7.16 2.62
CA GLU A 211 2.59 7.79 3.95
C GLU A 211 1.17 7.67 4.53
N SER A 212 0.14 7.37 3.71
CA SER A 212 -1.27 7.36 4.14
C SER A 212 -1.59 6.42 5.31
N GLU A 213 -0.71 5.47 5.61
CA GLU A 213 -0.72 4.70 6.86
C GLU A 213 0.39 5.24 7.76
N LYS A 214 0.07 6.19 8.66
CA LYS A 214 1.01 6.70 9.68
C LYS A 214 1.72 5.53 10.33
N VAL A 215 3.03 5.45 10.16
CA VAL A 215 3.81 4.45 10.86
C VAL A 215 4.03 4.95 12.27
N ASP A 216 3.17 4.50 13.18
CA ASP A 216 3.31 4.79 14.62
C ASP A 216 4.61 4.21 15.20
N ASP A 217 5.23 3.24 14.52
CA ASP A 217 6.47 2.57 14.91
C ASP A 217 7.62 2.84 13.92
N LEU A 218 8.30 3.97 14.11
CA LEU A 218 9.47 4.37 13.31
C LEU A 218 10.58 3.30 13.31
N GLU A 219 10.77 2.57 14.41
CA GLU A 219 11.79 1.51 14.50
C GLU A 219 11.44 0.33 13.60
N HIS A 220 10.16 0.01 13.47
CA HIS A 220 9.68 -0.97 12.52
C HIS A 220 9.91 -0.54 11.07
N LEU A 221 9.65 0.72 10.72
CA LEU A 221 9.99 1.24 9.39
C LEU A 221 11.49 1.15 9.12
N LYS A 222 12.34 1.56 10.07
CA LYS A 222 13.80 1.43 9.96
C LYS A 222 14.23 0.00 9.71
N ARG A 223 13.62 -0.99 10.37
CA ARG A 223 13.88 -2.41 10.13
C ARG A 223 13.52 -2.82 8.70
N ILE A 224 12.37 -2.39 8.19
CA ILE A 224 11.94 -2.66 6.80
C ILE A 224 12.96 -2.07 5.81
N LEU A 225 13.28 -0.78 5.93
CA LEU A 225 14.18 -0.08 5.01
C LEU A 225 15.62 -0.58 5.13
N GLY A 226 16.08 -0.89 6.34
CA GLY A 226 17.37 -1.53 6.58
C GLY A 226 17.47 -2.90 5.92
N TYR A 227 16.38 -3.69 5.96
CA TYR A 227 16.32 -4.97 5.26
C TYR A 227 16.41 -4.79 3.74
N TYR A 228 15.66 -3.85 3.16
CA TYR A 228 15.79 -3.50 1.73
C TYR A 228 17.22 -3.09 1.36
N LYS A 229 17.80 -2.15 2.11
CA LYS A 229 19.16 -1.65 1.87
C LYS A 229 20.20 -2.76 1.92
N SER A 230 20.09 -3.69 2.88
CA SER A 230 21.01 -4.83 3.02
C SER A 230 21.03 -5.77 1.81
N ARG A 231 20.03 -5.67 0.92
CA ARG A 231 19.86 -6.48 -0.29
C ARG A 231 20.09 -5.69 -1.58
N GLY A 232 20.57 -4.44 -1.48
CA GLY A 232 20.87 -3.59 -2.63
C GLY A 232 19.68 -2.79 -3.16
N PHE A 233 18.52 -2.85 -2.51
CA PHE A 233 17.38 -2.01 -2.90
C PHE A 233 17.55 -0.57 -2.44
N GLN A 234 16.99 0.35 -3.21
CA GLN A 234 16.84 1.75 -2.82
C GLN A 234 15.43 2.00 -2.28
N TYR A 235 15.22 3.17 -1.68
CA TYR A 235 13.90 3.56 -1.19
C TYR A 235 13.71 5.06 -1.26
N ALA A 236 12.44 5.44 -1.45
CA ALA A 236 11.96 6.80 -1.51
C ALA A 236 10.93 7.05 -0.39
N LEU A 237 10.86 8.28 0.07
CA LEU A 237 9.73 8.74 0.89
C LEU A 237 8.79 9.55 0.00
N ASP A 238 7.55 9.09 -0.07
CA ASP A 238 6.47 9.77 -0.78
C ASP A 238 5.83 10.84 0.12
N ASP A 239 5.35 11.93 -0.49
CA ASP A 239 4.57 13.01 0.16
C ASP A 239 5.15 13.58 1.49
N VAL A 240 6.48 13.74 1.61
CA VAL A 240 7.10 14.18 2.89
C VAL A 240 6.58 15.56 3.34
N GLY A 241 5.59 15.57 4.24
CA GLY A 241 4.96 16.79 4.71
C GLY A 241 4.03 16.62 5.93
N GLU A 242 3.38 15.46 6.09
CA GLU A 242 2.30 15.30 7.09
C GLU A 242 2.62 14.30 8.23
N GLY A 243 3.57 13.38 8.05
CA GLY A 243 3.95 12.36 9.06
C GLY A 243 5.45 12.26 9.38
N TYR A 244 6.36 12.43 8.40
CA TYR A 244 7.83 12.32 8.59
C TYR A 244 8.58 13.66 8.55
N SER A 245 7.90 14.78 8.82
CA SER A 245 8.37 16.13 8.48
C SER A 245 9.55 16.67 9.32
N THR A 246 10.02 15.95 10.34
CA THR A 246 11.15 16.36 11.17
C THR A 246 12.49 15.96 10.55
N ALA A 247 13.45 16.89 10.56
CA ALA A 247 14.80 16.64 10.03
C ALA A 247 15.53 15.51 10.77
N GLU A 248 15.18 15.26 12.03
CA GLU A 248 15.68 14.13 12.82
C GLU A 248 15.27 12.80 12.21
N VAL A 249 13.96 12.61 11.97
CA VAL A 249 13.42 11.37 11.38
C VAL A 249 14.00 11.15 9.98
N LEU A 250 14.07 12.19 9.15
CA LEU A 250 14.70 12.10 7.83
C LEU A 250 16.20 11.74 7.93
N GLY A 251 16.91 12.30 8.90
CA GLY A 251 18.32 12.02 9.15
C GLY A 251 18.57 10.59 9.64
N GLU A 252 17.59 9.96 10.27
CA GLU A 252 17.66 8.54 10.66
C GLU A 252 17.29 7.61 9.51
N LEU A 253 16.26 7.95 8.72
CA LEU A 253 15.80 7.14 7.60
C LEU A 253 16.75 7.20 6.40
N LYS A 254 17.38 8.36 6.13
CA LYS A 254 18.31 8.61 5.02
C LYS A 254 17.82 8.02 3.68
N PRO A 255 16.65 8.45 3.18
CA PRO A 255 16.15 7.96 1.91
C PRO A 255 17.05 8.35 0.74
N HIS A 256 16.97 7.57 -0.33
CA HIS A 256 17.70 7.86 -1.57
C HIS A 256 16.98 8.96 -2.35
N PHE A 257 15.65 8.96 -2.28
CA PHE A 257 14.79 9.91 -2.96
C PHE A 257 13.73 10.46 -2.00
N MET A 258 13.38 11.72 -2.18
CA MET A 258 12.27 12.37 -1.49
C MET A 258 11.36 12.98 -2.53
N LYS A 259 10.06 12.65 -2.47
CA LYS A 259 9.05 13.06 -3.45
C LYS A 259 8.24 14.24 -2.89
N LEU A 260 8.16 15.34 -3.64
CA LEU A 260 7.33 16.49 -3.32
C LEU A 260 5.97 16.33 -3.98
N ASP A 261 4.94 16.25 -3.14
CA ASP A 261 3.52 16.10 -3.49
C ASP A 261 3.06 17.14 -4.53
N MET A 262 2.24 16.68 -5.49
CA MET A 262 1.59 17.50 -6.52
C MET A 262 0.89 18.75 -5.97
N LYS A 263 0.33 18.71 -4.76
CA LYS A 263 -0.33 19.87 -4.13
C LYS A 263 0.60 21.09 -4.02
N TYR A 264 1.90 20.86 -3.83
CA TYR A 264 2.92 21.90 -3.76
C TYR A 264 3.64 22.16 -5.10
N VAL A 265 3.58 21.21 -6.04
CA VAL A 265 4.22 21.35 -7.36
C VAL A 265 3.32 22.04 -8.37
N PHE A 266 2.05 21.66 -8.47
CA PHE A 266 1.15 22.20 -9.48
C PHE A 266 0.89 23.69 -9.26
N GLY A 267 1.29 24.54 -10.20
CA GLY A 267 1.19 26.00 -10.12
C GLY A 267 2.25 26.68 -9.23
N VAL A 268 3.29 25.96 -8.82
CA VAL A 268 4.36 26.50 -7.95
C VAL A 268 5.03 27.73 -8.55
N SER A 269 5.12 27.84 -9.89
CA SER A 269 5.73 28.99 -10.55
C SER A 269 5.04 30.33 -10.25
N GLN A 270 3.76 30.31 -9.83
CA GLN A 270 2.94 31.51 -9.59
C GLN A 270 2.48 31.68 -8.13
N ASP A 271 2.81 30.72 -7.24
CA ASP A 271 2.29 30.69 -5.86
C ASP A 271 3.43 30.74 -4.84
N VAL A 272 3.57 31.87 -4.15
CA VAL A 272 4.65 32.11 -3.19
C VAL A 272 4.62 31.14 -2.00
N GLU A 273 3.44 30.70 -1.55
CA GLU A 273 3.34 29.75 -0.44
C GLU A 273 3.87 28.38 -0.86
N LYS A 274 3.48 27.92 -2.05
CA LYS A 274 4.02 26.68 -2.63
C LYS A 274 5.54 26.75 -2.85
N GLN A 275 6.05 27.89 -3.31
CA GLN A 275 7.48 28.11 -3.50
C GLN A 275 8.26 27.96 -2.19
N GLN A 276 7.75 28.53 -1.10
CA GLN A 276 8.37 28.40 0.23
C GLN A 276 8.40 26.95 0.71
N VAL A 277 7.29 26.21 0.51
CA VAL A 277 7.25 24.78 0.87
C VAL A 277 8.23 23.97 0.03
N ALA A 278 8.25 24.18 -1.29
CA ALA A 278 9.15 23.49 -2.20
C ALA A 278 10.64 23.78 -1.89
N GLN A 279 10.99 25.02 -1.51
CA GLN A 279 12.35 25.37 -1.09
C GLN A 279 12.73 24.71 0.24
N SER A 280 11.85 24.77 1.24
CA SER A 280 12.11 24.12 2.53
C SER A 280 12.26 22.60 2.40
N PHE A 281 11.44 21.97 1.54
CA PHE A 281 11.57 20.56 1.21
C PHE A 281 12.93 20.25 0.58
N LEU A 282 13.36 21.06 -0.40
CA LEU A 282 14.63 20.89 -1.09
C LEU A 282 15.81 20.97 -0.11
N GLU A 283 15.81 21.95 0.80
CA GLU A 283 16.83 22.09 1.84
C GLU A 283 16.91 20.84 2.73
N LYS A 284 15.76 20.28 3.13
CA LYS A 284 15.71 19.03 3.93
C LYS A 284 16.27 17.84 3.16
N ALA A 285 15.90 17.68 1.89
CA ALA A 285 16.40 16.60 1.04
C ALA A 285 17.92 16.68 0.88
N GLN A 286 18.45 17.87 0.59
CA GLN A 286 19.88 18.11 0.48
C GLN A 286 20.63 17.87 1.79
N ALA A 287 20.06 18.29 2.92
CA ALA A 287 20.68 18.12 4.24
C ALA A 287 20.89 16.64 4.62
N VAL A 288 20.03 15.74 4.14
CA VAL A 288 20.16 14.28 4.36
C VAL A 288 20.83 13.54 3.20
N GLY A 289 21.19 14.25 2.13
CA GLY A 289 21.81 13.67 0.93
C GLY A 289 20.84 12.88 0.04
N SER A 290 19.54 13.19 0.10
CA SER A 290 18.51 12.59 -0.73
C SER A 290 18.32 13.37 -2.02
N THR A 291 18.06 12.67 -3.12
CA THR A 291 17.71 13.30 -4.40
C THR A 291 16.25 13.79 -4.36
N PRO A 292 15.99 15.09 -4.62
CA PRO A 292 14.63 15.64 -4.66
C PRO A 292 13.94 15.32 -6.00
N LEU A 293 12.74 14.74 -5.90
CA LEU A 293 11.82 14.45 -7.01
C LEU A 293 10.56 15.32 -6.87
N ALA A 294 10.18 16.07 -7.90
CA ALA A 294 8.92 16.80 -7.93
C ALA A 294 7.85 16.07 -8.74
N GLU A 295 6.67 15.87 -8.15
CA GLU A 295 5.57 15.14 -8.75
C GLU A 295 4.42 16.01 -9.24
N GLY A 296 3.68 15.54 -10.24
CA GLY A 296 2.49 16.24 -10.74
C GLY A 296 2.82 17.49 -11.55
N ILE A 297 3.94 17.47 -12.28
CA ILE A 297 4.29 18.52 -13.23
C ILE A 297 3.31 18.48 -14.42
N GLU A 298 2.52 19.55 -14.58
CA GLU A 298 1.59 19.71 -15.70
C GLU A 298 2.00 20.82 -16.68
N THR A 299 2.85 21.75 -16.26
CA THR A 299 3.24 22.93 -17.04
C THR A 299 4.76 23.03 -17.19
N GLU A 300 5.22 23.67 -18.26
CA GLU A 300 6.65 23.92 -18.48
C GLU A 300 7.18 24.93 -17.47
N GLU A 301 6.37 25.91 -17.08
CA GLU A 301 6.71 26.95 -16.13
C GLU A 301 7.05 26.38 -14.75
N ASP A 302 6.24 25.43 -14.25
CA ASP A 302 6.49 24.76 -12.97
C ASP A 302 7.78 23.91 -13.02
N PHE A 303 7.99 23.20 -14.13
CA PHE A 303 9.23 22.45 -14.38
C PHE A 303 10.46 23.36 -14.34
N LEU A 304 10.45 24.45 -15.11
CA LEU A 304 11.58 25.37 -15.22
C LEU A 304 11.86 26.06 -13.87
N TRP A 305 10.82 26.41 -13.12
CA TRP A 305 10.99 27.00 -11.79
C TRP A 305 11.66 26.02 -10.82
N LEU A 306 11.15 24.79 -10.72
CA LEU A 306 11.69 23.76 -9.82
C LEU A 306 13.12 23.35 -10.22
N LYS A 307 13.38 23.18 -11.52
CA LYS A 307 14.74 22.96 -12.06
C LYS A 307 15.69 24.09 -11.64
N ALA A 308 15.26 25.34 -11.74
CA ALA A 308 16.07 26.48 -11.35
C ALA A 308 16.35 26.54 -9.84
N GLN A 309 15.47 25.99 -8.99
CA GLN A 309 15.72 25.90 -7.55
C GLN A 309 16.74 24.81 -7.20
N GLY A 310 16.89 23.78 -8.04
CA GLY A 310 17.81 22.66 -7.82
C GLY A 310 17.14 21.31 -7.62
N TYR A 311 15.87 21.15 -8.02
CA TYR A 311 15.28 19.82 -8.15
C TYR A 311 15.99 19.01 -9.26
N GLU A 312 16.16 17.72 -9.04
CA GLU A 312 16.96 16.85 -9.92
C GLU A 312 16.09 15.94 -10.78
N LEU A 313 14.97 15.47 -10.23
CA LEU A 313 14.06 14.55 -10.91
C LEU A 313 12.63 15.09 -10.95
N PHE A 314 11.90 14.73 -12.00
CA PHE A 314 10.58 15.27 -12.28
C PHE A 314 9.64 14.19 -12.81
N GLN A 315 8.39 14.22 -12.35
CA GLN A 315 7.33 13.34 -12.80
C GLN A 315 6.04 14.13 -13.01
N GLY A 316 5.30 13.82 -14.08
CA GLY A 316 4.03 14.47 -14.34
C GLY A 316 3.53 14.27 -15.75
N TYR A 317 2.28 14.65 -15.98
CA TYR A 317 1.62 14.50 -17.28
C TYR A 317 2.24 15.36 -18.38
N TYR A 318 3.00 16.39 -18.00
CA TYR A 318 3.82 17.16 -18.93
C TYR A 318 4.88 16.28 -19.65
N PHE A 319 5.42 15.26 -18.98
CA PHE A 319 6.43 14.35 -19.55
C PHE A 319 5.81 13.05 -20.07
N GLY A 320 4.84 12.49 -19.35
CA GLY A 320 4.19 11.26 -19.76
C GLY A 320 3.13 10.79 -18.77
N LYS A 321 2.05 10.23 -19.31
CA LYS A 321 1.00 9.57 -18.53
C LYS A 321 1.37 8.11 -18.27
N PRO A 322 0.85 7.50 -17.19
CA PRO A 322 1.01 6.06 -16.95
C PRO A 322 0.51 5.23 -18.14
N ALA A 323 1.37 4.35 -18.67
CA ALA A 323 1.06 3.53 -19.84
C ALA A 323 1.36 2.04 -19.61
N ALA A 324 0.75 1.15 -20.40
CA ALA A 324 0.92 -0.30 -20.26
C ALA A 324 2.33 -0.82 -20.67
N ALA A 325 3.13 0.04 -21.29
CA ALA A 325 4.51 -0.23 -21.68
C ALA A 325 5.38 1.01 -21.37
N PRO A 326 6.70 0.84 -21.14
CA PRO A 326 7.59 1.96 -20.93
C PRO A 326 7.62 2.85 -22.19
N LEU A 327 7.09 4.07 -22.07
CA LEU A 327 7.12 5.06 -23.13
C LEU A 327 8.41 5.88 -23.03
N ALA A 328 9.09 6.07 -24.16
CA ALA A 328 10.12 7.09 -24.24
C ALA A 328 9.46 8.47 -24.13
N VAL A 329 10.04 9.37 -23.34
CA VAL A 329 9.60 10.76 -23.29
C VAL A 329 10.10 11.43 -24.57
N ASN A 330 9.17 11.84 -25.43
CA ASN A 330 9.52 12.61 -26.62
C ASN A 330 10.04 13.97 -26.16
N THR A 331 11.35 14.18 -26.29
CA THR A 331 11.94 15.52 -26.19
C THR A 331 11.39 16.33 -27.36
N ALA A 332 10.34 17.13 -27.11
CA ALA A 332 9.90 18.12 -28.08
C ALA A 332 11.09 19.03 -28.41
N SER A 333 11.43 19.06 -29.69
CA SER A 333 12.52 19.83 -30.31
C SER A 333 12.27 21.32 -30.25
#